data_AF-A0AAN7P7H4-F1
#
_entry.id   AF-A0AAN7P7H4-F1
#
_cell.length_a   1.000
_cell.length_b   1.000
_cell.length_c   1.000
_cell.angle_alpha   90.00
_cell.angle_beta   90.00
_cell.angle_gamma   90.00
#
_symmetry.space_group_name_H-M   'P 1'
#
loop_
_entity.id
_entity.type
_entity.pdbx_description
1 polymer ?
#
loop_
_entity_poly.entity_id
_entity_poly.type
_entity_poly.pdbx_seq_one_letter_code
_entity_poly.pdbx_strand_id
1 'polypeptide(L)'
;MGSQELSAVTPPSRREARDLIHQPQQEPIPASSKMDPPLAKAEPISDGGSASGITCKKSGKEGKRLARLSRDLLVKLKGKKELHRQWKQRQVSWREYKDAARLCRYGVRKAKGQLELNLARDAKNNKKGSYRYVSKKRKVKESVPHLMNTTGKLVTKDEEKGEVLKNFFASVFTGNLSSHTSRVDGLQDGD
;
A
#
# COMPACT_ATOMS: atom_id res chain seq x y z
N MET A 1 -28.72 52.18 -37.21
CA MET A 1 -28.08 50.94 -37.71
C MET A 1 -26.85 50.69 -36.87
N GLY A 2 -26.78 49.55 -36.18
CA GLY A 2 -25.65 49.22 -35.32
C GLY A 2 -25.93 47.94 -34.53
N SER A 3 -25.88 46.79 -35.20
CA SER A 3 -25.96 45.49 -34.56
C SER A 3 -24.61 45.15 -33.93
N GLN A 4 -24.57 44.94 -32.62
CA GLN A 4 -23.42 44.34 -31.95
C GLN A 4 -23.61 42.81 -31.91
N GLU A 5 -22.74 42.10 -32.61
CA GLU A 5 -22.62 40.64 -32.58
C GLU A 5 -21.82 40.23 -31.33
N LEU A 6 -22.45 39.50 -30.40
CA LEU A 6 -21.79 38.92 -29.24
C LEU A 6 -21.27 37.53 -29.62
N SER A 7 -19.99 37.44 -30.01
CA SER A 7 -19.34 36.15 -30.28
C SER A 7 -19.20 35.33 -29.00
N ALA A 8 -19.87 34.18 -28.93
CA ALA A 8 -19.78 33.25 -27.81
C ALA A 8 -18.38 32.61 -27.72
N VAL A 9 -17.61 32.95 -26.69
CA VAL A 9 -16.35 32.27 -26.36
C VAL A 9 -16.67 30.86 -25.89
N THR A 10 -16.32 29.87 -26.71
CA THR A 10 -16.50 28.45 -26.38
C THR A 10 -15.50 28.05 -25.29
N PRO A 11 -15.93 27.46 -24.16
CA PRO A 11 -15.02 27.08 -23.10
C PRO A 11 -14.10 25.93 -23.52
N PRO A 12 -12.82 25.93 -23.11
CA PRO A 12 -11.85 24.93 -23.53
C PRO A 12 -12.21 23.54 -23.03
N SER A 13 -11.89 22.54 -23.85
CA SER A 13 -12.16 21.14 -23.56
C SER A 13 -11.42 20.68 -22.30
N ARG A 14 -11.98 19.70 -21.57
CA ARG A 14 -11.35 19.07 -20.38
C ARG A 14 -9.94 18.52 -20.65
N ARG A 15 -9.55 18.35 -21.93
CA ARG A 15 -8.19 17.98 -22.34
C ARG A 15 -7.24 19.19 -22.31
N GLU A 16 -7.70 20.37 -22.75
CA GLU A 16 -6.92 21.61 -22.81
C GLU A 16 -6.69 22.23 -21.43
N ALA A 17 -7.69 22.14 -20.54
CA ALA A 17 -7.58 22.63 -19.16
C ALA A 17 -6.48 21.94 -18.32
N ARG A 18 -5.94 20.80 -18.79
CA ARG A 18 -4.87 20.06 -18.09
C ARG A 18 -3.47 20.53 -18.48
N ASP A 19 -3.33 21.16 -19.64
CA ASP A 19 -2.03 21.62 -20.12
C ASP A 19 -1.66 22.99 -19.52
N LEU A 20 -2.62 23.71 -18.90
CA LEU A 20 -2.35 24.97 -18.19
C LEU A 20 -1.84 24.83 -16.74
N ILE A 21 -1.94 23.65 -16.10
CA ILE A 21 -1.67 23.51 -14.64
C ILE A 21 -0.23 23.04 -14.32
N HIS A 22 0.70 23.10 -15.28
CA HIS A 22 2.09 22.73 -14.99
C HIS A 22 3.11 23.61 -15.71
N GLN A 23 3.14 24.90 -15.36
CA GLN A 23 4.39 25.67 -15.41
C GLN A 23 5.19 25.34 -14.14
N PRO A 24 6.35 24.66 -14.22
CA PRO A 24 7.09 24.30 -13.03
C PRO A 24 8.05 25.44 -12.70
N GLN A 25 7.75 26.12 -11.59
CA GLN A 25 8.65 27.07 -10.93
C GLN A 25 9.98 26.39 -10.60
N GLN A 26 11.07 27.14 -10.80
CA GLN A 26 12.44 26.64 -10.79
C GLN A 26 13.04 26.82 -9.39
N GLU A 27 13.32 25.72 -8.71
CA GLU A 27 14.08 25.70 -7.45
C GLU A 27 15.57 25.46 -7.76
N PRO A 28 16.51 26.26 -7.20
CA PRO A 28 17.93 26.08 -7.42
C PRO A 28 18.49 24.87 -6.65
N ILE A 29 19.37 24.12 -7.30
CA ILE A 29 20.01 22.91 -6.77
C ILE A 29 21.23 23.31 -5.90
N PRO A 30 21.38 22.81 -4.67
CA PRO A 30 22.58 23.02 -3.88
C PRO A 30 23.77 22.18 -4.37
N ALA A 31 24.94 22.81 -4.37
CA ALA A 31 26.19 22.27 -4.86
C ALA A 31 26.69 21.04 -4.10
N SER A 32 27.41 20.22 -4.86
CA SER A 32 28.23 19.06 -4.49
C SER A 32 28.90 19.10 -3.11
N SER A 33 28.75 18.01 -2.35
CA SER A 33 29.70 17.64 -1.30
C SER A 33 30.21 16.19 -1.48
N LYS A 34 31.47 16.13 -1.92
CA LYS A 34 32.59 15.22 -1.57
C LYS A 34 32.36 13.69 -1.58
N MET A 35 33.15 13.05 -2.43
CA MET A 35 33.40 11.60 -2.45
C MET A 35 34.17 11.15 -1.20
N ASP A 36 33.74 10.05 -0.61
CA ASP A 36 34.48 9.32 0.43
C ASP A 36 35.70 8.57 -0.14
N PRO A 37 36.82 8.48 0.58
CA PRO A 37 37.99 7.72 0.14
C PRO A 37 37.81 6.20 0.33
N PRO A 38 38.46 5.36 -0.50
CA PRO A 38 38.33 3.92 -0.42
C PRO A 38 39.11 3.33 0.77
N LEU A 39 38.42 2.48 1.54
CA LEU A 39 38.95 1.75 2.69
C LEU A 39 39.93 0.64 2.23
N ALA A 40 41.12 0.65 2.82
CA ALA A 40 42.20 -0.31 2.60
C ALA A 40 41.78 -1.76 2.92
N LYS A 41 42.33 -2.70 2.16
CA LYS A 41 42.17 -4.15 2.36
C LYS A 41 43.06 -4.62 3.51
N ALA A 42 42.49 -5.33 4.48
CA ALA A 42 43.23 -6.07 5.49
C ALA A 42 43.53 -7.50 5.01
N GLU A 43 44.75 -7.95 5.26
CA GLU A 43 45.24 -9.32 5.08
C GLU A 43 44.56 -10.30 6.06
N PRO A 44 44.37 -11.59 5.70
CA PRO A 44 43.77 -12.58 6.59
C PRO A 44 44.83 -13.25 7.49
N ILE A 45 44.64 -13.17 8.81
CA ILE A 45 45.38 -13.98 9.77
C ILE A 45 44.71 -15.35 9.86
N SER A 46 45.46 -16.38 9.49
CA SER A 46 45.15 -17.78 9.74
C SER A 46 45.36 -18.12 11.21
N ASP A 47 44.38 -18.74 11.85
CA ASP A 47 44.64 -19.69 12.94
C ASP A 47 43.51 -20.70 13.05
N GLY A 48 43.90 -21.97 13.13
CA GLY A 48 43.02 -23.13 13.12
C GLY A 48 42.32 -23.37 14.45
N GLY A 49 41.13 -23.95 14.37
CA GLY A 49 40.37 -24.40 15.55
C GLY A 49 39.23 -25.33 15.14
N SER A 50 39.42 -26.62 15.39
CA SER A 50 38.44 -27.69 15.19
C SER A 50 37.28 -27.57 16.18
N ALA A 51 36.05 -27.54 15.68
CA ALA A 51 34.86 -27.85 16.48
C ALA A 51 33.75 -28.40 15.57
N SER A 52 33.51 -29.70 15.70
CA SER A 52 32.36 -30.40 15.12
C SER A 52 31.07 -29.85 15.74
N GLY A 53 30.42 -28.94 15.02
CA GLY A 53 29.08 -28.49 15.29
C GLY A 53 28.28 -28.63 14.02
N ILE A 54 27.26 -29.49 14.02
CA ILE A 54 26.26 -29.58 12.97
C ILE A 54 25.51 -28.24 12.95
N THR A 55 26.06 -27.28 12.21
CA THR A 55 25.40 -26.02 11.95
C THR A 55 24.40 -26.29 10.85
N CYS A 56 23.14 -26.49 11.26
CA CYS A 56 22.01 -26.43 10.36
C CYS A 56 22.08 -25.07 9.65
N LYS A 57 22.56 -25.08 8.40
CA LYS A 57 22.58 -23.91 7.53
C LYS A 57 21.14 -23.44 7.42
N LYS A 58 20.77 -22.46 8.24
CA LYS A 58 19.57 -21.65 8.02
C LYS A 58 19.82 -21.03 6.65
N SER A 59 19.25 -21.64 5.61
CA SER A 59 19.24 -21.06 4.28
C SER A 59 18.78 -19.63 4.50
N GLY A 60 19.72 -18.69 4.29
CA GLY A 60 19.45 -17.28 4.38
C GLY A 60 18.16 -17.05 3.63
N LYS A 61 17.33 -16.15 4.15
CA LYS A 61 16.13 -15.69 3.45
C LYS A 61 16.62 -15.05 2.15
N GLU A 62 16.96 -15.85 1.14
CA GLU A 62 17.25 -15.39 -0.21
C GLU A 62 16.07 -14.52 -0.54
N GLY A 63 16.38 -13.25 -0.80
CA GLY A 63 15.40 -12.25 -1.10
C GLY A 63 14.43 -12.88 -2.09
N LYS A 64 13.18 -13.03 -1.64
CA LYS A 64 12.06 -13.60 -2.41
C LYS A 64 11.74 -12.68 -3.58
N ARG A 65 12.71 -12.44 -4.45
CA ARG A 65 12.70 -11.45 -5.50
C ARG A 65 12.53 -12.19 -6.81
N LEU A 66 11.49 -11.80 -7.53
CA LEU A 66 11.40 -11.89 -8.99
C LEU A 66 11.09 -13.25 -9.64
N ALA A 67 11.04 -14.38 -8.92
CA ALA A 67 10.69 -15.68 -9.51
C ALA A 67 9.30 -15.75 -10.21
N ARG A 68 8.44 -14.72 -10.07
CA ARG A 68 7.11 -14.62 -10.69
C ARG A 68 7.04 -13.80 -11.98
N LEU A 69 8.02 -12.97 -12.29
CA LEU A 69 7.95 -12.04 -13.42
C LEU A 69 8.92 -12.50 -14.51
N SER A 70 8.47 -12.60 -15.76
CA SER A 70 9.34 -12.95 -16.89
C SER A 70 10.48 -11.94 -17.03
N ARG A 71 11.60 -12.39 -17.60
CA ARG A 71 12.77 -11.54 -17.88
C ARG A 71 12.37 -10.28 -18.66
N ASP A 72 11.48 -10.42 -19.64
CA ASP A 72 10.97 -9.31 -20.46
C ASP A 72 10.18 -8.29 -19.63
N LEU A 73 9.38 -8.75 -18.68
CA LEU A 73 8.61 -7.86 -17.82
C LEU A 73 9.53 -7.07 -16.88
N LEU A 74 10.62 -7.69 -16.44
CA LEU A 74 11.65 -7.00 -15.67
C LEU A 74 12.33 -5.91 -16.50
N VAL A 75 12.64 -6.19 -17.77
CA VAL A 75 13.19 -5.19 -18.71
C VAL A 75 12.20 -4.02 -18.87
N LYS A 76 10.92 -4.30 -19.11
CA LYS A 76 9.87 -3.27 -19.21
C LYS A 76 9.74 -2.43 -17.93
N LEU A 77 9.86 -3.05 -16.76
CA LEU A 77 9.82 -2.34 -15.48
C LEU A 77 11.01 -1.41 -15.30
N LYS A 78 12.22 -1.84 -15.71
CA LYS A 78 13.41 -1.00 -15.71
C LYS A 78 13.26 0.16 -16.69
N GLY A 79 12.82 -0.09 -17.93
CA GLY A 79 12.58 0.95 -18.93
C GLY A 79 11.56 1.99 -18.46
N LYS A 80 10.44 1.55 -17.87
CA LYS A 80 9.46 2.45 -17.26
C LYS A 80 10.07 3.30 -16.12
N LYS A 81 10.95 2.73 -15.29
CA LYS A 81 11.63 3.47 -14.22
C LYS A 81 12.57 4.53 -14.79
N GLU A 82 13.27 4.22 -15.87
CA GLU A 82 14.15 5.17 -16.53
C GLU A 82 13.35 6.31 -17.18
N LEU A 83 12.30 5.99 -17.93
CA LEU A 83 11.40 6.98 -18.51
C LEU A 83 10.76 7.88 -17.44
N HIS A 84 10.49 7.37 -16.25
CA HIS A 84 10.02 8.19 -15.13
C HIS A 84 11.08 9.23 -14.71
N ARG A 85 12.35 8.82 -14.63
CA ARG A 85 13.47 9.71 -14.29
C ARG A 85 13.66 10.77 -15.37
N GLN A 86 13.64 10.36 -16.63
CA GLN A 86 13.78 11.27 -17.78
C GLN A 86 12.61 12.25 -17.90
N TRP A 87 11.37 11.78 -17.68
CA TRP A 87 10.20 12.66 -17.62
C TRP A 87 10.31 13.69 -16.49
N LYS A 88 10.78 13.30 -15.30
CA LYS A 88 11.06 14.24 -14.20
C LYS A 88 12.14 15.26 -14.54
N GLN A 89 13.07 14.91 -15.42
CA GLN A 89 14.12 15.80 -15.95
C GLN A 89 13.68 16.57 -17.22
N ARG A 90 12.40 16.48 -17.61
CA ARG A 90 11.84 17.06 -18.85
C ARG A 90 12.51 16.57 -20.15
N GLN A 91 13.22 15.45 -20.11
CA GLN A 91 13.91 14.85 -21.26
C GLN A 91 13.00 13.98 -22.13
N VAL A 92 11.86 13.53 -21.58
CA VAL A 92 10.92 12.63 -22.24
C VAL A 92 9.50 13.17 -22.07
N SER A 93 8.67 13.00 -23.10
CA SER A 93 7.30 13.48 -23.06
C SER A 93 6.47 12.69 -22.05
N TRP A 94 5.47 13.34 -21.46
CA TRP A 94 4.52 12.68 -20.57
C TRP A 94 3.81 11.48 -21.25
N ARG A 95 3.58 11.56 -22.56
CA ARG A 95 2.90 10.52 -23.35
C ARG A 95 3.72 9.21 -23.38
N GLU A 96 5.00 9.30 -23.69
CA GLU A 96 5.90 8.14 -23.75
C GLU A 96 6.01 7.42 -22.40
N TYR A 97 6.20 8.19 -21.32
CA TYR A 97 6.19 7.62 -19.97
C TYR A 97 4.85 6.93 -19.66
N LYS A 98 3.73 7.57 -19.97
CA LYS A 98 2.39 7.05 -19.69
C LYS A 98 2.13 5.74 -20.44
N ASP A 99 2.59 5.63 -21.68
CA ASP A 99 2.43 4.41 -22.48
C ASP A 99 3.33 3.28 -21.99
N ALA A 100 4.59 3.57 -21.65
CA ALA A 100 5.45 2.59 -20.98
C ALA A 100 4.86 2.10 -19.65
N ALA A 101 4.27 3.01 -18.85
CA ALA A 101 3.59 2.66 -17.61
C ALA A 101 2.35 1.79 -17.85
N ARG A 102 1.57 2.06 -18.91
CA ARG A 102 0.43 1.22 -19.32
C ARG A 102 0.87 -0.19 -19.71
N LEU A 103 1.86 -0.30 -20.60
CA LEU A 103 2.41 -1.58 -21.05
C LEU A 103 2.96 -2.40 -19.89
N CYS A 104 3.67 -1.75 -18.96
CA CYS A 104 4.21 -2.42 -17.78
C CYS A 104 3.10 -2.94 -16.86
N ARG A 105 2.04 -2.14 -16.60
CA ARG A 105 0.87 -2.58 -15.82
C ARG A 105 0.17 -3.76 -16.47
N TYR A 106 -0.05 -3.68 -17.78
CA TYR A 106 -0.68 -4.76 -18.55
C TYR A 106 0.14 -6.04 -18.48
N GLY A 107 1.46 -5.96 -18.70
CA GLY A 107 2.36 -7.12 -18.60
C GLY A 107 2.34 -7.77 -17.22
N VAL A 108 2.34 -6.98 -16.14
CA VAL A 108 2.22 -7.50 -14.77
C VAL A 108 0.90 -8.23 -14.55
N ARG A 109 -0.23 -7.67 -15.01
CA ARG A 109 -1.54 -8.31 -14.87
C ARG A 109 -1.60 -9.62 -15.66
N LYS A 110 -1.09 -9.63 -16.90
CA LYS A 110 -1.05 -10.81 -17.76
C LYS A 110 -0.20 -11.92 -17.14
N ALA A 111 1.02 -11.61 -16.69
CA ALA A 111 1.90 -12.58 -16.04
C ALA A 111 1.28 -13.15 -14.75
N LYS A 112 0.61 -12.31 -13.96
CA LYS A 112 -0.11 -12.75 -12.77
C LYS A 112 -1.25 -13.71 -13.12
N GLY A 113 -2.07 -13.37 -14.12
CA GLY A 113 -3.16 -14.23 -14.59
C GLY A 113 -2.66 -15.58 -15.12
N GLN A 114 -1.57 -15.57 -15.90
CA GLN A 114 -0.97 -16.81 -16.40
C GLN A 114 -0.47 -17.72 -15.27
N LEU A 115 0.15 -17.15 -14.25
CA LEU A 115 0.60 -17.90 -13.08
C LEU A 115 -0.59 -18.52 -12.31
N GLU A 116 -1.65 -17.75 -12.10
CA GLU A 116 -2.87 -18.21 -11.41
C GLU A 116 -3.55 -19.34 -12.21
N LEU A 117 -3.62 -19.20 -13.53
CA LEU A 117 -4.15 -20.23 -14.44
C LEU A 117 -3.32 -21.51 -14.39
N ASN A 118 -1.99 -21.41 -14.42
CA ASN A 118 -1.11 -22.58 -14.31
C ASN A 118 -1.29 -23.30 -12.95
N LEU A 119 -1.40 -22.54 -11.85
CA LEU A 119 -1.67 -23.10 -10.52
C LEU A 119 -3.04 -23.77 -10.41
N ALA A 120 -4.05 -23.25 -11.12
CA ALA A 120 -5.37 -23.86 -11.17
C ALA A 120 -5.35 -25.16 -11.97
N ARG A 121 -4.69 -25.17 -13.14
CA ARG A 121 -4.50 -26.36 -13.97
C ARG A 121 -3.75 -27.46 -13.23
N ASP A 122 -2.68 -27.09 -12.53
CA ASP A 122 -1.83 -28.05 -11.82
C ASP A 122 -2.32 -28.33 -10.40
N ALA A 123 -3.53 -27.90 -10.01
CA ALA A 123 -4.00 -28.03 -8.63
C ALA A 123 -4.07 -29.49 -8.14
N LYS A 124 -4.37 -30.44 -9.03
CA LYS A 124 -4.41 -31.87 -8.73
C LYS A 124 -3.00 -32.45 -8.47
N ASN A 125 -2.03 -32.03 -9.27
CA ASN A 125 -0.65 -32.55 -9.26
C ASN A 125 0.25 -31.79 -8.28
N ASN A 126 -0.05 -30.52 -7.99
CA ASN A 126 0.76 -29.60 -7.18
C ASN A 126 -0.07 -28.94 -6.08
N LYS A 127 -0.72 -29.76 -5.25
CA LYS A 127 -1.55 -29.32 -4.11
C LYS A 127 -0.79 -28.34 -3.19
N LYS A 128 0.50 -28.60 -2.93
CA LYS A 128 1.37 -27.76 -2.09
C LYS A 128 1.64 -26.39 -2.73
N GLY A 129 1.78 -26.30 -4.05
CA GLY A 129 1.98 -25.04 -4.77
C GLY A 129 0.74 -24.14 -4.69
N SER A 130 -0.43 -24.71 -4.96
CA SER A 130 -1.71 -24.00 -4.94
C SER A 130 -2.07 -23.54 -3.51
N TYR A 131 -1.94 -24.42 -2.51
CA TYR A 131 -2.13 -24.05 -1.10
C TYR A 131 -1.20 -22.92 -0.65
N ARG A 132 0.09 -22.96 -1.03
CA ARG A 132 1.07 -21.90 -0.72
C ARG A 132 0.72 -20.57 -1.36
N TYR A 133 0.20 -20.58 -2.60
CA TYR A 133 -0.26 -19.38 -3.28
C TYR A 133 -1.45 -18.75 -2.55
N VAL A 134 -2.48 -19.56 -2.27
CA VAL A 134 -3.72 -19.13 -1.62
C VAL A 134 -3.45 -18.65 -0.21
N SER A 135 -2.73 -19.41 0.60
CA SER A 135 -2.36 -19.01 1.97
C SER A 135 -1.57 -17.71 2.00
N LYS A 136 -0.61 -17.50 1.08
CA LYS A 136 0.12 -16.23 0.96
C LYS A 136 -0.81 -15.07 0.59
N LYS A 137 -1.85 -15.31 -0.20
CA LYS A 137 -2.78 -14.27 -0.68
C LYS A 137 -3.91 -13.96 0.30
N ARG A 138 -4.33 -14.97 1.07
CA ARG A 138 -5.27 -14.86 2.20
C ARG A 138 -4.65 -14.30 3.47
N LYS A 139 -3.35 -13.97 3.49
CA LYS A 139 -2.76 -13.17 4.57
C LYS A 139 -3.33 -11.75 4.53
N VAL A 140 -4.58 -11.60 4.95
CA VAL A 140 -5.02 -10.41 5.67
C VAL A 140 -4.19 -10.38 6.93
N LYS A 141 -3.50 -9.26 7.15
CA LYS A 141 -2.98 -8.94 8.46
C LYS A 141 -4.23 -8.62 9.26
N GLU A 142 -4.79 -9.61 9.94
CA GLU A 142 -5.80 -9.37 10.96
C GLU A 142 -5.08 -8.63 12.07
N SER A 143 -4.91 -7.32 11.87
CA SER A 143 -4.64 -6.40 12.96
C SER A 143 -5.98 -5.80 13.26
N VAL A 144 -6.62 -6.32 14.29
CA VAL A 144 -7.52 -5.49 15.08
C VAL A 144 -6.71 -4.23 15.43
N PRO A 145 -7.17 -3.03 15.06
CA PRO A 145 -6.50 -1.80 15.48
C PRO A 145 -6.30 -1.85 16.98
N HIS A 146 -5.12 -1.43 17.45
CA HIS A 146 -4.92 -1.36 18.89
C HIS A 146 -5.97 -0.42 19.47
N LEU A 147 -6.58 -0.82 20.58
CA LEU A 147 -7.61 -0.04 21.23
C LEU A 147 -6.98 1.23 21.82
N MET A 148 -7.57 2.40 21.57
CA MET A 148 -7.18 3.66 22.23
C MET A 148 -8.12 3.93 23.40
N ASN A 149 -7.60 4.48 24.48
CA ASN A 149 -8.45 5.02 25.54
C ASN A 149 -9.03 6.39 25.13
N THR A 150 -9.89 6.93 25.99
CA THR A 150 -10.50 8.27 25.83
C THR A 150 -9.46 9.40 25.78
N THR A 151 -8.26 9.17 26.34
CA THR A 151 -7.11 10.09 26.29
C THR A 151 -6.30 9.97 24.99
N GLY A 152 -6.68 9.08 24.07
CA GLY A 152 -5.97 8.87 22.81
C GLY A 152 -4.66 8.08 22.92
N LYS A 153 -4.39 7.45 24.08
CA LYS A 153 -3.25 6.57 24.28
C LYS A 153 -3.60 5.12 23.94
N LEU A 154 -2.60 4.40 23.41
CA LEU A 154 -2.66 2.97 23.17
C LEU A 154 -2.92 2.21 24.48
N VAL A 155 -3.97 1.40 24.50
CA VAL A 155 -4.30 0.55 25.65
C VAL A 155 -3.48 -0.74 25.56
N THR A 156 -2.56 -0.91 26.52
CA THR A 156 -1.69 -2.09 26.59
C THR A 156 -2.17 -3.11 27.61
N LYS A 157 -2.75 -2.66 28.74
CA LYS A 157 -3.26 -3.52 29.83
C LYS A 157 -4.64 -4.08 29.50
N ASP A 158 -4.90 -5.34 29.84
CA ASP A 158 -6.17 -6.01 29.49
C ASP A 158 -7.37 -5.48 30.29
N GLU A 159 -7.17 -5.08 31.54
CA GLU A 159 -8.20 -4.44 32.37
C GLU A 159 -8.71 -3.14 31.72
N GLU A 160 -7.80 -2.27 31.29
CA GLU A 160 -8.11 -1.01 30.62
C GLU A 160 -8.86 -1.25 29.30
N LYS A 161 -8.55 -2.34 28.57
CA LYS A 161 -9.29 -2.69 27.35
C LYS A 161 -10.74 -3.02 27.67
N GLY A 162 -10.96 -3.76 28.75
CA GLY A 162 -12.30 -4.10 29.25
C GLY A 162 -13.11 -2.85 29.58
N GLU A 163 -12.49 -1.87 30.25
CA GLU A 163 -13.14 -0.61 30.60
C GLU A 163 -13.49 0.24 29.38
N VAL A 164 -12.56 0.39 28.42
CA VAL A 164 -12.80 1.15 27.20
C VAL A 164 -13.95 0.53 26.39
N LEU A 165 -13.98 -0.80 26.27
CA LEU A 165 -15.08 -1.50 25.60
C LEU A 165 -16.40 -1.38 26.36
N LYS A 166 -16.38 -1.54 27.68
CA LYS A 166 -17.56 -1.36 28.55
C LYS A 166 -18.17 0.03 28.37
N ASN A 167 -17.35 1.08 28.41
CA ASN A 167 -17.80 2.46 28.23
C ASN A 167 -18.35 2.71 26.82
N PHE A 168 -17.73 2.11 25.80
CA PHE A 168 -18.22 2.17 24.43
C PHE A 168 -19.62 1.55 24.30
N PHE A 169 -19.83 0.35 24.83
CA PHE A 169 -21.15 -0.28 24.80
C PHE A 169 -22.19 0.51 25.61
N ALA A 170 -21.84 0.98 26.80
CA ALA A 170 -22.74 1.83 27.60
C ALA A 170 -23.17 3.08 26.82
N SER A 171 -22.25 3.75 26.12
CA SER A 171 -22.58 4.92 25.30
C SER A 171 -23.50 4.61 24.11
N VAL A 172 -23.38 3.43 23.50
CA VAL A 172 -24.24 3.02 22.36
C VAL A 172 -25.65 2.66 22.84
N PHE A 173 -25.78 2.08 24.04
CA PHE A 173 -27.05 1.62 24.58
C PHE A 173 -27.76 2.66 25.47
N THR A 174 -27.14 3.79 25.77
CA THR A 174 -27.79 4.91 26.48
C THR A 174 -28.56 5.78 25.48
N GLY A 175 -29.58 5.19 24.85
CA GLY A 175 -30.61 5.93 24.10
C GLY A 175 -31.69 6.39 25.07
N ASN A 176 -32.00 7.70 25.04
CA ASN A 176 -32.93 8.37 25.95
C ASN A 176 -34.21 7.57 26.21
N LEU A 177 -34.38 7.08 27.43
CA LEU A 177 -35.69 6.78 27.99
C LEU A 177 -36.39 8.13 28.18
N SER A 178 -36.95 8.69 27.10
CA SER A 178 -37.88 9.80 27.19
C SER A 178 -39.07 9.29 28.00
N SER A 179 -39.10 9.71 29.26
CA SER A 179 -40.14 9.36 30.21
C SER A 179 -41.48 9.88 29.68
N HIS A 180 -42.25 9.02 29.02
CA HIS A 180 -43.69 9.20 28.97
C HIS A 180 -44.25 8.89 30.35
N THR A 181 -44.09 9.87 31.24
CA THR A 181 -44.85 9.99 32.48
C THR A 181 -46.29 10.30 32.05
N SER A 182 -47.19 9.32 32.17
CA SER A 182 -48.61 9.60 32.35
C SER A 182 -49.02 9.12 33.73
N ARG A 183 -48.94 10.05 34.67
CA ARG A 183 -49.52 9.99 36.02
C ARG A 183 -51.04 10.10 35.91
N VAL A 184 -51.78 9.15 36.49
CA VAL A 184 -53.09 9.29 37.20
C VAL A 184 -53.22 8.01 38.04
N ASP A 185 -52.91 8.07 39.33
CA ASP A 185 -53.84 8.20 40.47
C ASP A 185 -54.79 7.00 40.61
N GLY A 186 -54.60 6.26 41.71
CA GLY A 186 -55.19 4.93 41.94
C GLY A 186 -56.58 4.92 42.58
N LEU A 187 -57.08 3.71 42.84
CA LEU A 187 -58.09 3.42 43.86
C LEU A 187 -58.07 1.92 44.22
N GLN A 188 -58.49 1.63 45.45
CA GLN A 188 -58.23 0.47 46.31
C GLN A 188 -59.13 -0.76 46.07
N ASP A 189 -58.64 -1.87 46.65
CA ASP A 189 -59.30 -2.98 47.39
C ASP A 189 -60.43 -3.83 46.77
N GLY A 190 -60.16 -5.14 46.75
CA GLY A 190 -60.76 -6.09 47.71
C GLY A 190 -62.17 -6.63 47.44
N ASP A 191 -62.19 -7.89 46.97
CA ASP A 191 -63.29 -8.89 46.84
C ASP A 191 -64.55 -8.55 46.02
#